data_AF-A0A8S1SY68-F1
#
_entry.id   AF-A0A8S1SY68-F1
#
_cell.length_a   1.000
_cell.length_b   1.000
_cell.length_c   1.000
_cell.angle_alpha   90.00
_cell.angle_beta   90.00
_cell.angle_gamma   90.00
#
_symmetry.space_group_name_H-M   'P 1'
#
loop_
_entity.id
_entity.type
_entity.pdbx_description
1 polymer ?
#
loop_
_entity_poly.entity_id
_entity_poly.type
_entity_poly.pdbx_seq_one_letter_code
_entity_poly.pdbx_strand_id
1 'polypeptide(L)'
;MKKAHKYKKQNLEVCCPYNPNHLMPFSQLWFHLSSGCEDKQKYGHLYKICPYNSLHILQKEHYEDHIKNCQKKIDVDDDLLKQMSSVAQVQFDEENQFQDQFKSRNYNNKYKKYY
;
A
#
# COMPACT_ATOMS: atom_id res chain seq x y z
N MET A 1 4.18 -22.95 -34.60
CA MET A 1 3.28 -23.55 -33.58
C MET A 1 3.86 -23.24 -32.19
N LYS A 2 3.22 -22.35 -31.42
CA LYS A 2 3.70 -22.01 -30.07
C LYS A 2 3.29 -23.14 -29.12
N LYS A 3 4.25 -23.86 -28.54
CA LYS A 3 3.99 -24.92 -27.56
C LYS A 3 3.36 -24.28 -26.32
N ALA A 4 2.17 -24.72 -25.95
CA ALA A 4 1.53 -24.30 -24.71
C ALA A 4 2.34 -24.88 -23.53
N HIS A 5 3.05 -24.01 -22.78
CA HIS A 5 3.59 -24.39 -21.49
C HIS A 5 2.42 -24.69 -20.56
N LYS A 6 2.11 -25.97 -20.39
CA LYS A 6 1.12 -26.48 -19.44
C LYS A 6 1.70 -26.26 -18.04
N TYR A 7 1.53 -25.06 -17.49
CA TYR A 7 1.94 -24.75 -16.12
C TYR A 7 1.22 -25.71 -15.18
N LYS A 8 1.96 -26.66 -14.62
CA LYS A 8 1.47 -27.59 -13.60
C LYS A 8 1.30 -26.77 -12.33
N LYS A 9 0.07 -26.33 -12.04
CA LYS A 9 -0.25 -25.56 -10.83
C LYS A 9 0.08 -26.43 -9.62
N GLN A 10 1.22 -26.16 -8.97
CA GLN A 10 1.54 -26.79 -7.70
C GLN A 10 0.55 -26.23 -6.68
N ASN A 11 -0.33 -27.09 -6.16
CA ASN A 11 -1.23 -26.72 -5.08
C ASN A 11 -0.43 -26.65 -3.79
N LEU A 12 0.32 -25.55 -3.61
CA LEU A 12 1.02 -25.27 -2.37
C LEU A 12 -0.02 -25.07 -1.27
N GLU A 13 -0.03 -25.94 -0.27
CA GLU A 13 -0.82 -25.76 0.94
C GLU A 13 -0.16 -24.72 1.83
N VAL A 14 -0.98 -23.83 2.38
CA VAL A 14 -0.56 -22.75 3.27
C VAL A 14 -1.54 -22.61 4.43
N CYS A 15 -1.04 -22.15 5.56
CA CYS A 15 -1.88 -21.83 6.71
C CYS A 15 -2.37 -20.39 6.65
N CYS A 16 -3.51 -20.12 7.30
CA CYS A 16 -3.96 -18.75 7.55
C CYS A 16 -2.99 -18.02 8.50
N PRO A 17 -2.62 -16.76 8.21
CA PRO A 17 -1.78 -15.94 9.08
C PRO A 17 -2.34 -15.72 10.49
N TYR A 18 -3.67 -15.82 10.67
CA TYR A 18 -4.34 -15.58 11.95
C TYR A 18 -4.56 -16.86 12.75
N ASN A 19 -4.54 -18.03 12.09
CA ASN A 19 -4.75 -19.33 12.74
C ASN A 19 -4.08 -20.46 11.93
N PRO A 20 -3.04 -21.12 12.48
CA PRO A 20 -2.31 -22.15 11.76
C PRO A 20 -3.15 -23.41 11.46
N ASN A 21 -4.26 -23.61 12.15
CA ASN A 21 -5.17 -24.75 11.90
C ASN A 21 -5.98 -24.59 10.60
N HIS A 22 -6.10 -23.37 10.08
CA HIS A 22 -6.74 -23.13 8.79
C HIS A 22 -5.76 -23.42 7.65
N LEU A 23 -5.74 -24.67 7.18
CA LEU A 23 -4.96 -25.12 6.03
C LEU A 23 -5.78 -25.02 4.74
N MET A 24 -5.19 -24.46 3.69
CA MET A 24 -5.83 -24.35 2.37
C MET A 24 -4.82 -24.18 1.25
N PRO A 25 -5.19 -24.40 -0.02
CA PRO A 25 -4.33 -24.07 -1.15
C PRO A 25 -4.04 -22.57 -1.21
N PHE A 26 -2.82 -22.20 -1.59
CA PHE A 26 -2.39 -20.80 -1.70
C PHE A 26 -3.35 -19.94 -2.54
N SER A 27 -3.92 -20.49 -3.62
CA SER A 27 -4.87 -19.77 -4.45
C SER A 27 -6.19 -19.41 -3.74
N GLN A 28 -6.51 -20.06 -2.63
CA GLN A 28 -7.72 -19.81 -1.84
C GLN A 28 -7.48 -18.90 -0.64
N LEU A 29 -6.22 -18.70 -0.22
CA LEU A 29 -5.88 -17.91 0.96
C LEU A 29 -6.48 -16.50 0.92
N TRP A 30 -6.33 -15.80 -0.20
CA TRP A 30 -6.88 -14.45 -0.36
C TRP A 30 -8.38 -14.39 -0.28
N PHE A 31 -9.05 -15.36 -0.91
CA PHE A 31 -10.49 -15.48 -0.80
C PHE A 31 -10.89 -15.64 0.66
N HIS A 32 -10.32 -16.60 1.38
CA HIS A 32 -10.56 -16.81 2.83
C HIS A 32 -10.34 -15.53 3.68
N LEU A 33 -9.24 -14.81 3.44
CA LEU A 33 -8.94 -13.57 4.19
C LEU A 33 -9.94 -12.43 3.90
N SER A 34 -10.48 -12.39 2.68
CA SER A 34 -11.46 -11.39 2.25
C SER A 34 -12.90 -11.76 2.58
N SER A 35 -13.26 -13.04 2.51
CA SER A 35 -14.64 -13.55 2.60
C SER A 35 -15.13 -13.75 4.03
N GLY A 36 -14.23 -13.78 5.01
CA GLY A 36 -14.64 -13.71 6.42
C GLY A 36 -13.94 -14.71 7.33
N CYS A 37 -12.62 -14.84 7.28
CA CYS A 37 -11.85 -15.53 8.31
C CYS A 37 -12.23 -15.02 9.72
N GLU A 38 -12.80 -15.89 10.56
CA GLU A 38 -13.27 -15.54 11.92
C GLU A 38 -12.12 -15.03 12.80
N ASP A 39 -10.97 -15.70 12.76
CA ASP A 39 -9.78 -15.29 13.51
C ASP A 39 -9.21 -13.95 13.03
N LYS A 40 -9.34 -13.61 11.75
CA LYS A 40 -8.99 -12.28 11.25
C LYS A 40 -9.93 -11.22 11.81
N GLN A 41 -11.23 -11.51 11.91
CA GLN A 41 -12.18 -10.56 12.50
C GLN A 41 -11.89 -10.34 13.99
N LYS A 42 -11.57 -11.43 14.70
CA LYS A 42 -11.31 -11.40 16.14
C LYS A 42 -9.95 -10.79 16.49
N TYR A 43 -8.87 -11.23 15.83
CA TYR A 43 -7.50 -10.88 16.19
C TYR A 43 -6.84 -9.91 15.21
N GLY A 44 -7.51 -9.50 14.12
CA GLY A 44 -6.90 -8.67 13.07
C GLY A 44 -6.30 -7.37 13.56
N HIS A 45 -6.86 -6.79 14.63
CA HIS A 45 -6.34 -5.59 15.28
C HIS A 45 -4.96 -5.78 15.93
N LEU A 46 -4.51 -7.02 16.18
CA LEU A 46 -3.18 -7.37 16.70
C LEU A 46 -2.12 -7.50 15.59
N TYR A 47 -2.54 -7.44 14.32
CA TYR A 47 -1.66 -7.63 13.17
C TYR A 47 -1.49 -6.33 12.38
N LYS A 48 -0.41 -6.27 11.61
CA LYS A 48 -0.12 -5.23 10.61
C LYS A 48 0.30 -5.88 9.30
N ILE A 49 0.02 -5.18 8.21
CA ILE A 49 0.41 -5.58 6.85
C ILE A 49 1.71 -4.84 6.51
N CYS A 50 2.69 -5.56 5.97
CA CYS A 50 3.93 -4.93 5.51
C CYS A 50 3.68 -3.96 4.35
N PRO A 51 4.24 -2.74 4.36
CA PRO A 51 4.10 -1.77 3.28
C PRO A 51 4.85 -2.20 2.02
N TYR A 52 5.87 -3.06 2.12
CA TYR A 52 6.67 -3.53 0.98
C TYR A 52 6.11 -4.79 0.32
N ASN A 53 5.29 -5.58 1.03
CA ASN A 53 4.63 -6.76 0.49
C ASN A 53 3.34 -7.06 1.26
N SER A 54 2.19 -6.88 0.61
CA SER A 54 0.87 -7.08 1.22
C SER A 54 0.57 -8.53 1.62
N LEU A 55 1.36 -9.51 1.13
CA LEU A 55 1.29 -10.90 1.58
C LEU A 55 1.84 -11.09 3.00
N HIS A 56 2.72 -10.20 3.48
CA HIS A 56 3.27 -10.30 4.82
C HIS A 56 2.29 -9.70 5.83
N ILE A 57 1.56 -10.58 6.51
CA ILE A 57 0.67 -10.26 7.62
C ILE A 57 1.37 -10.69 8.91
N LEU A 58 1.66 -9.74 9.78
CA LEU A 58 2.57 -9.92 10.91
C LEU A 58 1.92 -9.44 12.20
N GLN A 59 2.23 -10.10 13.30
CA GLN A 59 1.86 -9.60 14.63
C GLN A 59 2.58 -8.28 14.90
N LYS A 60 1.91 -7.35 15.60
CA LYS A 60 2.44 -6.00 15.89
C LYS A 60 3.78 -6.05 16.61
N GLU A 61 3.99 -7.04 17.47
CA GLU A 61 5.20 -7.27 18.25
C GLU A 61 6.42 -7.52 17.36
N HIS A 62 6.22 -8.15 16.20
CA HIS A 62 7.30 -8.50 15.25
C HIS A 62 7.34 -7.58 14.03
N TYR A 63 6.44 -6.60 13.97
CA TYR A 63 6.31 -5.72 12.82
C TYR A 63 7.57 -4.87 12.61
N GLU A 64 8.08 -4.21 13.66
CA GLU A 64 9.24 -3.31 13.53
C GLU A 64 10.52 -4.05 13.11
N ASP A 65 10.73 -5.25 13.66
CA ASP A 65 11.88 -6.09 13.30
C ASP A 65 11.78 -6.59 11.86
N HIS A 66 10.57 -6.90 11.39
CA HIS A 66 10.34 -7.22 10.00
C HIS A 66 10.66 -6.05 9.08
N ILE A 67 10.19 -4.83 9.39
CA ILE A 67 10.40 -3.66 8.52
C ILE A 67 11.89 -3.36 8.32
N LYS A 68 12.71 -3.53 9.37
CA LYS A 68 14.16 -3.36 9.28
C LYS A 68 14.84 -4.37 8.36
N ASN A 69 14.35 -5.61 8.34
CA ASN A 69 14.99 -6.73 7.66
C ASN A 69 14.20 -7.25 6.43
N CYS A 70 13.17 -6.53 6.00
CA CYS A 70 12.29 -7.00 4.94
C CYS A 70 13.05 -7.07 3.62
N GLN A 71 13.25 -8.26 3.08
CA GLN A 71 13.96 -8.46 1.80
C GLN A 71 13.24 -7.83 0.59
N LYS A 72 11.96 -7.48 0.75
CA LYS A 72 11.18 -6.77 -0.27
C LYS A 72 11.26 -5.25 -0.15
N LYS A 73 11.90 -4.75 0.92
CA LYS A 73 12.29 -3.35 1.01
C LYS A 73 13.30 -3.11 -0.11
N ILE A 74 12.93 -2.25 -1.05
CA ILE A 74 13.86 -1.76 -2.05
C ILE A 74 14.70 -0.72 -1.31
N ASP A 75 16.01 -0.92 -1.28
CA ASP A 75 16.94 0.12 -0.85
C ASP A 75 16.86 1.23 -1.91
N VAL A 76 16.21 2.32 -1.54
CA VAL A 76 16.08 3.50 -2.40
C VAL A 76 17.39 4.28 -2.25
N ASP A 77 18.00 4.64 -3.39
CA ASP A 77 19.18 5.51 -3.41
C ASP A 77 18.86 6.85 -2.72
N ASP A 78 19.75 7.31 -1.84
CA ASP A 78 19.62 8.59 -1.15
C ASP A 78 19.53 9.76 -2.14
N ASP A 79 20.19 9.67 -3.30
CA ASP A 79 20.08 10.72 -4.33
C ASP A 79 18.69 10.73 -4.96
N LEU A 80 18.10 9.55 -5.21
CA LEU A 80 16.74 9.43 -5.71
C LEU A 80 15.71 9.94 -4.69
N LEU A 81 15.89 9.63 -3.40
CA LEU A 81 15.06 10.16 -2.32
C LEU A 81 15.11 11.69 -2.25
N LYS A 82 16.30 12.27 -2.41
CA LYS A 82 16.49 13.73 -2.43
C LYS A 82 15.82 14.37 -3.65
N GLN A 83 15.96 13.75 -4.82
CA GLN A 83 15.29 14.21 -6.05
C GLN A 83 13.77 14.14 -5.90
N MET A 84 13.22 13.02 -5.42
CA MET A 84 11.78 12.86 -5.18
C MET A 84 11.23 13.89 -4.20
N SER A 85 11.99 14.18 -3.13
CA SER A 85 11.60 15.21 -2.15
C SER A 85 11.58 16.61 -2.77
N SER A 86 12.56 16.93 -3.62
CA SER A 86 12.59 18.22 -4.32
C SER A 86 11.42 18.40 -5.30
N VAL A 87 11.08 17.34 -6.04
CA VAL A 87 9.93 17.35 -6.97
C VAL A 87 8.62 17.50 -6.19
N ALA A 88 8.46 16.80 -5.08
CA ALA A 88 7.28 16.91 -4.24
C ALA A 88 7.09 18.34 -3.71
N GLN A 89 8.15 18.99 -3.23
CA GLN A 89 8.10 20.39 -2.76
C GLN A 89 7.64 21.34 -3.87
N VAL A 90 8.19 21.21 -5.07
CA VAL A 90 7.80 22.04 -6.22
C VAL A 90 6.31 21.84 -6.55
N GLN A 91 5.82 20.60 -6.55
CA GLN A 91 4.41 20.31 -6.80
C GLN A 91 3.49 20.93 -5.75
N PHE A 92 3.86 20.87 -4.46
CA PHE A 92 3.09 21.50 -3.39
C PHE A 92 3.08 23.04 -3.50
N ASP A 93 4.20 23.64 -3.88
CA ASP A 93 4.30 25.09 -4.06
C ASP A 93 3.51 25.58 -5.29
N GLU A 94 3.52 24.81 -6.39
CA GLU A 94 2.70 25.09 -7.58
C GLU A 94 1.20 24.96 -7.30
N GLU A 95 0.77 23.94 -6.55
CA GLU A 95 -0.63 23.78 -6.15
C GLU A 95 -1.09 24.93 -5.23
N ASN A 96 -0.25 25.37 -4.29
CA ASN A 96 -0.56 26.50 -3.42
C ASN A 96 -0.64 27.82 -4.21
N GLN A 97 0.29 28.08 -5.13
CA GLN A 97 0.25 29.26 -6.00
C GLN A 97 -0.99 29.27 -6.91
N PHE A 98 -1.39 28.11 -7.42
CA PHE A 98 -2.62 27.98 -8.21
C PHE A 98 -3.82 28.37 -7.33
N GLN A 99 -3.99 27.78 -6.14
CA GLN A 99 -5.11 28.09 -5.26
C GLN A 99 -5.17 29.58 -4.86
N ASP A 100 -4.04 30.22 -4.63
CA ASP A 100 -3.99 31.65 -4.30
C ASP A 100 -4.35 32.53 -5.50
N GLN A 101 -3.95 32.17 -6.72
CA GLN A 101 -4.42 32.85 -7.93
C GLN A 101 -5.93 32.74 -8.14
N PHE A 102 -6.57 31.59 -7.82
CA PHE A 102 -8.04 31.46 -7.88
C PHE A 102 -8.75 32.32 -6.83
N LYS A 103 -8.20 32.43 -5.62
CA LYS A 103 -8.74 33.30 -4.56
C LYS A 103 -8.64 34.77 -4.95
N SER A 104 -7.49 35.21 -5.48
CA SER A 104 -7.29 36.60 -5.94
C SER A 104 -8.15 36.96 -7.16
N ARG A 105 -8.36 36.03 -8.11
CA ARG A 105 -9.31 36.25 -9.22
C ARG A 105 -10.76 36.37 -8.74
N ASN A 106 -11.18 35.56 -7.78
CA ASN A 106 -12.51 35.66 -7.18
C ASN A 106 -12.71 36.98 -6.41
N TYR A 107 -11.69 37.42 -5.68
CA TYR A 107 -11.72 38.72 -4.99
C TYR A 107 -11.87 39.87 -6.01
N ASN A 108 -11.05 39.91 -7.06
CA ASN A 108 -11.11 40.94 -8.10
C ASN A 108 -12.43 40.95 -8.90
N ASN A 109 -13.06 39.80 -9.13
CA ASN A 109 -14.38 39.72 -9.78
C ASN A 109 -15.53 40.19 -8.87
N LYS A 110 -15.37 40.12 -7.54
CA LYS A 110 -16.36 40.62 -6.58
C LYS A 110 -16.49 42.16 -6.60
N TYR A 111 -15.40 42.88 -6.89
CA TYR A 111 -15.38 44.35 -6.92
C TYR A 111 -15.67 44.96 -8.31
N LYS A 112 -15.68 44.14 -9.37
CA LYS A 112 -16.06 44.57 -10.73
C LYS A 112 -17.57 44.57 -11.01
N LYS A 113 -18.39 44.15 -10.05
CA LYS A 113 -19.87 44.09 -10.18
C LYS A 113 -20.58 45.35 -9.66
N TYR A 114 -19.84 46.39 -9.30
CA TYR A 114 -20.38 47.61 -8.67
C TYR A 114 -20.09 48.91 -9.46
N TYR A 115 -19.71 48.81 -10.73
CA TYR A 115 -19.66 49.94 -11.66
C TYR A 115 -20.25 49.52 -13.00
#